data_AF-A0A3B9LY45-F1
#
_entry.id   AF-A0A3B9LY45-F1
#
_cell.length_a   1.000
_cell.length_b   1.000
_cell.length_c   1.000
_cell.angle_alpha   90.00
_cell.angle_beta   90.00
_cell.angle_gamma   90.00
#
_symmetry.space_group_name_H-M   'P 1'
#
loop_
_entity.id
_entity.type
_entity.pdbx_description
1 polymer ?
#
loop_
_entity_poly.entity_id
_entity_poly.type
_entity_poly.pdbx_seq_one_letter_code
_entity_poly.pdbx_strand_id
1 'polypeptide(L)'
;MSEYRDEHLPLAYLITFRAYGTWLHGDRRGSVDRLHNRFDTSLIAHNERWRKYNHSLLTHSPVKLRSRQRALVDEAIRETCKIRKWEFWATNVRTNHVHTVVWAGCNLETILAAFKANATRKLREAAFLALKQKSMG
;
A
#
# COMPACT_ATOMS: atom_id res chain seq x y z
N MET A 1 -21.83 29.91 15.33
CA MET A 1 -21.11 29.11 16.34
C MET A 1 -21.80 27.77 16.42
N SER A 2 -21.22 26.74 15.80
CA SER A 2 -21.60 25.33 15.93
C SER A 2 -20.47 24.49 15.33
N GLU A 3 -19.26 24.64 15.89
CA GLU A 3 -18.18 23.68 15.67
C GLU A 3 -18.38 22.53 16.66
N TYR A 4 -19.22 21.56 16.28
CA TYR A 4 -19.16 20.23 16.88
C TYR A 4 -18.67 19.29 15.77
N ARG A 5 -17.35 19.26 15.60
CA ARG A 5 -16.70 18.29 14.74
C ARG A 5 -16.70 16.99 15.55
N ASP A 6 -17.40 15.97 15.06
CA ASP A 6 -17.49 14.64 15.68
C ASP A 6 -16.08 14.16 16.09
N GLU A 7 -15.78 14.17 17.39
CA GLU A 7 -14.42 14.08 17.96
C GLU A 7 -13.73 12.72 17.77
N HIS A 8 -14.37 11.78 17.07
CA HIS A 8 -13.89 10.41 16.90
C HIS A 8 -13.25 10.12 15.54
N LEU A 9 -13.29 11.06 14.59
CA LEU A 9 -12.66 10.89 13.28
C LEU A 9 -11.36 11.71 13.19
N PRO A 10 -10.24 11.09 12.78
CA PRO A 10 -8.98 11.80 12.65
C PRO A 10 -9.05 12.83 11.53
N LEU A 11 -8.29 13.93 11.67
CA LEU A 11 -8.18 14.98 10.65
C LEU A 11 -7.67 14.44 9.30
N ALA A 12 -6.79 13.45 9.34
CA ALA A 12 -6.35 12.68 8.19
C ALA A 12 -5.62 11.41 8.66
N TYR A 13 -5.57 10.40 7.80
CA TYR A 13 -4.73 9.23 7.97
C TYR A 13 -3.43 9.40 7.18
N LEU A 14 -2.28 9.26 7.85
CA LEU A 14 -1.01 8.98 7.20
C LEU A 14 -0.89 7.47 7.00
N ILE A 15 -0.95 7.03 5.74
CA ILE A 15 -0.95 5.61 5.39
C ILE A 15 0.34 5.27 4.65
N THR A 16 1.08 4.31 5.20
CA THR A 16 2.24 3.71 4.52
C THR A 16 1.96 2.24 4.23
N PHE A 17 2.15 1.82 2.99
CA PHE A 17 2.07 0.39 2.65
C PHE A 17 3.13 -0.04 1.63
N ARG A 18 3.56 -1.29 1.77
CA ARG A 18 4.64 -1.89 0.98
C ARG A 18 4.08 -2.57 -0.28
N ALA A 19 4.88 -2.58 -1.34
CA ALA A 19 4.65 -3.43 -2.49
C ALA A 19 4.90 -4.90 -2.14
N TYR A 20 4.22 -5.80 -2.84
CA TYR A 20 4.26 -7.24 -2.60
C TYR A 20 5.68 -7.80 -2.47
N GLY A 21 5.91 -8.63 -1.45
CA GLY A 21 7.17 -9.34 -1.23
C GLY A 21 8.37 -8.47 -0.79
N THR A 22 8.19 -7.17 -0.53
CA THR A 22 9.32 -6.24 -0.24
C THR A 22 9.62 -6.02 1.25
N TRP A 23 8.86 -6.65 2.13
CA TRP A 23 9.07 -6.68 3.58
C TRP A 23 8.53 -8.01 4.11
N LEU A 24 9.42 -8.91 4.52
CA LEU A 24 9.09 -10.27 4.98
C LEU A 24 9.53 -10.42 6.43
N HIS A 25 8.86 -11.26 7.22
CA HIS A 25 9.36 -11.58 8.55
C HIS A 25 10.72 -12.29 8.47
N GLY A 26 11.56 -12.04 9.48
CA GLY A 26 12.95 -12.50 9.50
C GLY A 26 13.92 -11.58 8.75
N ASP A 27 13.44 -10.51 8.10
CA ASP A 27 14.30 -9.49 7.50
C ASP A 27 15.11 -8.72 8.57
N ARG A 28 16.32 -8.25 8.21
CA ARG A 28 17.21 -7.49 9.11
C ARG A 28 16.59 -6.19 9.61
N ARG A 29 15.63 -5.64 8.86
CA ARG A 29 14.90 -4.41 9.23
C ARG A 29 13.90 -4.61 10.37
N GLY A 30 13.68 -5.85 10.80
CA GLY A 30 12.66 -6.21 11.79
C GLY A 30 11.25 -6.21 11.20
N SER A 31 10.26 -6.61 12.00
CA SER A 31 8.86 -6.65 11.58
C SER A 31 7.92 -6.65 12.79
N VAL A 32 6.62 -6.45 12.54
CA VAL A 32 5.54 -6.60 13.52
C VAL A 32 4.54 -7.62 12.99
N ASP A 33 3.95 -8.43 13.86
CA ASP A 33 2.85 -9.34 13.52
C ASP A 33 1.61 -9.00 14.35
N ARG A 34 0.50 -9.74 14.19
CA ARG A 34 -0.75 -9.47 14.91
C ARG A 34 -0.65 -9.63 16.43
N LEU A 35 0.31 -10.41 16.92
CA LEU A 35 0.57 -10.64 18.34
C LEU A 35 1.67 -9.69 18.87
N HIS A 36 2.47 -9.12 17.98
CA HIS A 36 3.61 -8.24 18.26
C HIS A 36 3.49 -6.91 17.49
N ASN A 37 2.42 -6.16 17.73
CA ASN A 37 2.15 -4.85 17.12
C ASN A 37 1.84 -3.74 18.16
N ARG A 38 2.21 -3.95 19.42
CA ARG A 38 2.02 -2.93 20.46
C ARG A 38 3.02 -1.78 20.26
N PHE A 39 2.54 -0.55 20.38
CA PHE A 39 3.38 0.63 20.36
C PHE A 39 4.45 0.53 21.47
N ASP A 40 5.65 1.03 21.16
CA ASP A 40 6.82 1.03 22.05
C ASP A 40 7.37 -0.37 22.45
N THR A 41 6.97 -1.42 21.74
CA THR A 41 7.57 -2.76 21.88
C THR A 41 8.59 -3.05 20.81
N SER A 42 9.59 -3.88 21.15
CA SER A 42 10.65 -4.27 20.22
C SER A 42 10.09 -4.96 18.97
N LEU A 43 10.65 -4.62 17.81
CA LEU A 43 10.38 -5.33 16.57
C LEU A 43 10.81 -6.80 16.68
N ILE A 44 10.09 -7.67 15.98
CA ILE A 44 10.50 -9.05 15.77
C ILE A 44 11.89 -9.05 15.11
N ALA A 45 12.85 -9.68 15.79
CA ALA A 45 14.24 -9.69 15.38
C ALA A 45 14.48 -10.44 14.05
N HIS A 46 15.64 -10.16 13.46
CA HIS A 46 16.13 -10.85 12.28
C HIS A 46 16.17 -12.38 12.47
N ASN A 47 15.68 -13.11 11.46
CA ASN A 47 15.76 -14.56 11.40
C ASN A 47 15.85 -15.01 9.94
N GLU A 48 17.06 -15.38 9.50
CA GLU A 48 17.30 -15.68 8.09
C GLU A 48 16.53 -16.91 7.60
N ARG A 49 16.35 -17.94 8.45
CA ARG A 49 15.57 -19.14 8.09
C ARG A 49 14.11 -18.77 7.81
N TRP A 50 13.53 -17.95 8.68
CA TRP A 50 12.16 -17.47 8.50
C TRP A 50 12.01 -16.58 7.27
N ARG A 51 13.00 -15.70 7.01
CA ARG A 51 13.04 -14.88 5.79
C ARG A 51 13.05 -15.74 4.53
N LYS A 52 13.90 -16.77 4.47
CA LYS A 52 13.99 -17.70 3.32
C LYS A 52 12.69 -18.46 3.12
N TYR A 53 12.09 -18.95 4.20
CA TYR A 53 10.79 -19.61 4.16
C TYR A 53 9.69 -18.68 3.62
N ASN A 54 9.56 -17.46 4.13
CA ASN A 54 8.59 -16.49 3.63
C ASN A 54 8.83 -16.13 2.16
N HIS A 55 10.11 -16.07 1.75
CA HIS A 55 10.47 -15.82 0.36
C HIS A 55 10.08 -16.98 -0.56
N SER A 56 10.21 -18.24 -0.13
CA SER A 56 9.79 -19.40 -0.93
C SER A 56 8.28 -19.53 -1.09
N LEU A 57 7.49 -18.87 -0.22
CA LEU A 57 6.03 -18.81 -0.32
C LEU A 57 5.53 -17.72 -1.30
N LEU A 58 6.41 -16.90 -1.86
CA LEU A 58 6.00 -15.87 -2.82
C LEU A 58 5.54 -16.51 -4.13
N THR A 59 4.39 -16.08 -4.63
CA THR A 59 3.82 -16.54 -5.91
C THR A 59 4.57 -15.97 -7.11
N HIS A 60 5.26 -14.85 -6.93
CA HIS A 60 6.13 -14.23 -7.91
C HIS A 60 7.21 -13.38 -7.23
N SER A 61 8.17 -12.90 -8.00
CA SER A 61 9.22 -12.04 -7.46
C SER A 61 8.67 -10.79 -6.76
N PRO A 62 9.34 -10.28 -5.71
CA PRO A 62 8.98 -9.01 -5.06
C PRO A 62 8.79 -7.89 -6.07
N VAL A 63 7.73 -7.09 -5.88
CA VAL A 63 7.35 -6.05 -6.83
C VAL A 63 8.18 -4.79 -6.59
N LYS A 64 8.99 -4.42 -7.60
CA LYS A 64 9.68 -3.14 -7.67
C LYS A 64 9.02 -2.24 -8.70
N LEU A 65 8.36 -1.18 -8.23
CA LEU A 65 7.61 -0.25 -9.06
C LEU A 65 8.57 0.63 -9.90
N ARG A 66 8.50 0.47 -11.22
CA ARG A 66 9.17 1.34 -12.20
C ARG A 66 8.42 2.66 -12.37
N SER A 67 9.03 3.67 -12.99
CA SER A 67 8.46 5.02 -13.13
C SER A 67 7.00 5.03 -13.62
N ARG A 68 6.68 4.32 -14.70
CA ARG A 68 5.30 4.20 -15.21
C ARG A 68 4.34 3.54 -14.21
N GLN A 69 4.78 2.49 -13.53
CA GLN A 69 3.96 1.81 -12.52
C GLN A 69 3.70 2.71 -11.30
N ARG A 70 4.68 3.54 -10.91
CA ARG A 70 4.49 4.50 -9.81
C ARG A 70 3.45 5.55 -10.16
N ALA A 71 3.47 6.06 -11.40
CA ALA A 71 2.45 6.99 -11.89
C ALA A 71 1.05 6.35 -11.90
N LEU A 72 0.92 5.09 -12.35
CA LEU A 72 -0.36 4.36 -12.32
C LEU A 72 -0.88 4.15 -10.90
N VAL A 73 -0.01 3.90 -9.93
CA VAL A 73 -0.40 3.75 -8.51
C VAL A 73 -0.87 5.09 -7.93
N ASP A 74 -0.16 6.19 -8.21
CA ASP A 74 -0.57 7.56 -7.81
C ASP A 74 -1.96 7.87 -8.39
N GLU A 75 -2.14 7.62 -9.68
CA GLU A 75 -3.40 7.83 -10.39
C GLU A 75 -4.54 6.99 -9.78
N ALA A 76 -4.29 5.71 -9.47
CA ALA A 76 -5.28 4.82 -8.84
C ALA A 76 -5.72 5.33 -7.46
N ILE A 77 -4.79 5.89 -6.66
CA ILE A 77 -5.11 6.45 -5.34
C ILE A 77 -6.00 7.68 -5.50
N ARG A 78 -5.62 8.61 -6.37
CA ARG A 78 -6.41 9.84 -6.65
C ARG A 78 -7.80 9.50 -7.17
N GLU A 79 -7.89 8.58 -8.12
CA GLU A 79 -9.16 8.09 -8.67
C GLU A 79 -10.03 7.43 -7.60
N THR A 80 -9.43 6.61 -6.72
CA THR A 80 -10.14 5.99 -5.60
C THR A 80 -10.74 7.04 -4.68
N CYS A 81 -9.96 8.06 -4.29
CA CYS A 81 -10.46 9.15 -3.47
C CYS A 81 -11.61 9.90 -4.15
N LYS A 82 -11.47 10.21 -5.44
CA LYS A 82 -12.51 10.88 -6.24
C LYS A 82 -13.83 10.09 -6.26
N ILE A 83 -13.77 8.79 -6.57
CA ILE A 83 -14.96 7.92 -6.65
C ILE A 83 -15.62 7.76 -5.28
N ARG A 84 -14.81 7.62 -4.22
CA ARG A 84 -15.30 7.38 -2.86
C ARG A 84 -15.65 8.67 -2.10
N LYS A 85 -15.44 9.83 -2.72
CA LYS A 85 -15.60 11.16 -2.09
C LYS A 85 -14.74 11.32 -0.82
N TRP A 86 -13.53 10.80 -0.86
CA TRP A 86 -12.51 11.03 0.17
C TRP A 86 -11.67 12.24 -0.19
N GLU A 87 -11.20 12.96 0.82
CA GLU A 87 -10.36 14.14 0.62
C GLU A 87 -8.89 13.71 0.51
N PHE A 88 -8.35 13.83 -0.70
CA PHE A 88 -6.96 13.53 -0.99
C PHE A 88 -6.08 14.73 -0.65
N TRP A 89 -5.03 14.50 0.15
CA TRP A 89 -4.08 15.55 0.53
C TRP A 89 -2.77 15.42 -0.23
N ALA A 90 -2.12 14.25 -0.14
CA ALA A 90 -0.83 14.01 -0.78
C ALA A 90 -0.56 12.52 -0.99
N THR A 91 0.28 12.18 -1.97
CA THR A 91 0.83 10.82 -2.10
C THR A 91 2.24 10.86 -2.68
N ASN A 92 3.06 9.89 -2.27
CA ASN A 92 4.40 9.67 -2.78
C ASN A 92 4.61 8.18 -2.98
N VAL A 93 4.61 7.75 -4.24
CA VAL A 93 4.86 6.37 -4.61
C VAL A 93 6.36 6.16 -4.81
N ARG A 94 6.96 5.36 -3.94
CA ARG A 94 8.36 4.95 -4.01
C ARG A 94 8.51 3.65 -4.81
N THR A 95 9.73 3.18 -4.98
CA THR A 95 10.00 1.95 -5.77
C THR A 95 9.48 0.67 -5.11
N ASN A 96 9.18 0.68 -3.82
CA ASN A 96 8.75 -0.51 -3.07
C ASN A 96 7.68 -0.22 -2.00
N HIS A 97 7.19 1.01 -1.91
CA HIS A 97 6.17 1.41 -0.95
C HIS A 97 5.49 2.70 -1.37
N VAL A 98 4.36 2.99 -0.74
CA VAL A 98 3.56 4.18 -0.94
C VAL A 98 3.39 4.88 0.40
N HIS A 99 3.45 6.21 0.39
CA HIS A 99 2.96 7.07 1.46
C HIS A 99 1.80 7.89 0.92
N THR A 100 0.69 7.97 1.65
CA THR A 100 -0.45 8.81 1.25
C THR A 100 -1.11 9.42 2.48
N VAL A 101 -1.59 10.65 2.34
CA VAL A 101 -2.37 11.37 3.34
C VAL A 101 -3.76 11.59 2.78
N VAL A 102 -4.78 11.15 3.51
CA VAL A 102 -6.18 11.17 3.08
C VAL A 102 -7.08 11.38 4.29
N TRP A 103 -8.13 12.17 4.13
CA TRP A 103 -9.25 12.19 5.07
C TRP A 103 -10.42 11.40 4.50
N ALA A 104 -11.05 10.58 5.35
CA ALA A 104 -12.25 9.85 5.04
C ALA A 104 -13.03 9.57 6.32
N GLY A 105 -14.36 9.61 6.25
CA GLY A 105 -15.26 9.24 7.35
C GLY A 105 -15.37 7.73 7.59
N CYS A 106 -14.31 6.97 7.35
CA CYS A 106 -14.28 5.52 7.57
C CYS A 106 -12.91 5.07 8.11
N ASN A 107 -12.84 3.83 8.58
CA ASN A 107 -11.61 3.28 9.19
C ASN A 107 -10.45 3.09 8.20
N LEU A 108 -9.25 3.04 8.76
CA LEU A 108 -7.98 2.89 8.04
C LEU A 108 -7.95 1.62 7.16
N GLU A 109 -8.50 0.52 7.66
CA GLU A 109 -8.51 -0.78 7.00
C GLU A 109 -9.27 -0.70 5.66
N THR A 110 -10.40 0.00 5.64
CA THR A 110 -11.21 0.21 4.44
C THR A 110 -10.45 1.03 3.40
N ILE A 111 -9.80 2.11 3.82
CA ILE A 111 -9.01 2.99 2.95
C ILE A 111 -7.84 2.21 2.35
N LEU A 112 -7.08 1.52 3.21
CA LEU A 112 -5.92 0.73 2.82
C LEU A 112 -6.28 -0.40 1.85
N ALA A 113 -7.37 -1.13 2.11
CA ALA A 113 -7.86 -2.19 1.24
C ALA A 113 -8.24 -1.63 -0.14
N ALA A 114 -8.97 -0.50 -0.19
CA ALA A 114 -9.35 0.13 -1.45
C ALA A 114 -8.15 0.59 -2.27
N PHE A 115 -7.17 1.25 -1.65
CA PHE A 115 -5.95 1.69 -2.34
C PHE A 115 -5.15 0.51 -2.90
N LYS A 116 -4.94 -0.56 -2.11
CA LYS A 116 -4.23 -1.75 -2.58
C LYS A 116 -4.95 -2.44 -3.74
N ALA A 117 -6.27 -2.61 -3.63
CA ALA A 117 -7.07 -3.27 -4.65
C ALA A 117 -7.06 -2.49 -5.97
N ASN A 118 -7.35 -1.18 -5.93
CA ASN A 118 -7.41 -0.34 -7.13
C ASN A 118 -6.03 -0.13 -7.77
N ALA A 119 -4.97 0.04 -6.97
CA ALA A 119 -3.61 0.09 -7.50
C ALA A 119 -3.24 -1.23 -8.21
N THR A 120 -3.57 -2.38 -7.62
CA THR A 120 -3.32 -3.69 -8.23
C THR A 120 -4.11 -3.86 -9.53
N ARG A 121 -5.40 -3.49 -9.54
CA ARG A 121 -6.25 -3.54 -10.73
C ARG A 121 -5.66 -2.70 -11.87
N LYS A 122 -5.33 -1.44 -11.61
CA LYS A 122 -4.78 -0.51 -12.61
C LYS A 122 -3.44 -0.98 -13.18
N LEU A 123 -2.58 -1.55 -12.34
CA LEU A 123 -1.32 -2.15 -12.79
C LEU A 123 -1.55 -3.36 -13.71
N ARG A 124 -2.52 -4.23 -13.39
CA ARG A 124 -2.84 -5.42 -14.18
C ARG A 124 -3.46 -5.05 -15.54
N GLU A 125 -4.38 -4.09 -15.55
CA GLU A 125 -4.98 -3.56 -16.79
C GLU A 125 -3.91 -2.99 -17.73
N ALA A 126 -3.01 -2.16 -17.20
CA ALA A 126 -1.92 -1.59 -17.97
C ALA A 126 -0.94 -2.65 -18.50
N ALA A 127 -0.65 -3.68 -17.71
CA ALA A 127 0.19 -4.79 -18.15
C ALA A 127 -0.48 -5.60 -19.27
N PHE A 128 -1.78 -5.89 -19.15
CA PHE A 128 -2.56 -6.60 -20.16
C PHE A 128 -2.62 -5.84 -21.49
N LEU A 129 -2.89 -4.53 -21.44
CA LEU A 129 -2.89 -3.67 -22.63
C LEU A 129 -1.52 -3.65 -23.33
N ALA A 130 -0.43 -3.58 -22.55
CA ALA A 130 0.92 -3.63 -23.10
C ALA A 130 1.26 -4.97 -23.76
N LEU A 131 0.70 -6.09 -23.27
CA LEU A 131 0.86 -7.40 -23.92
C LEU A 131 0.09 -7.49 -25.23
N LYS A 132 -1.16 -6.99 -25.27
CA LYS A 132 -1.96 -6.95 -26.51
C LYS A 132 -1.32 -6.12 -27.62
N GLN A 133 -0.72 -4.98 -27.28
CA GLN A 133 -0.01 -4.14 -28.25
C GLN A 133 1.20 -4.85 -28.88
N LYS A 134 1.86 -5.75 -28.14
CA LYS A 134 2.99 -6.54 -28.63
C LYS A 134 2.60 -7.74 -29.49
N SER A 135 1.37 -8.24 -29.39
CA SER A 135 0.90 -9.39 -30.19
C SER A 135 0.25 -8.97 -31.51
N MET A 136 -0.01 -7.67 -31.71
CA MET A 136 -0.63 -7.11 -32.92
C MET A 136 0.37 -6.44 -33.88
N GLY A 137 1.66 -6.42 -33.54
CA GLY A 137 2.74 -5.92 -34.39
C GLY A 137 3.82 -6.98 -34.51
#